data_AF-A0A1F3Z3Q3-F1
#
_entry.id   AF-A0A1F3Z3Q3-F1
#
_cell.length_a   1.000
_cell.length_b   1.000
_cell.length_c   1.000
_cell.angle_alpha   90.00
_cell.angle_beta   90.00
_cell.angle_gamma   90.00
#
_symmetry.space_group_name_H-M   'P 1'
#
loop_
_entity.id
_entity.type
_entity.pdbx_description
1 polymer ?
#
loop_
_entity_poly.entity_id
_entity_poly.type
_entity_poly.pdbx_seq_one_letter_code
_entity_poly.pdbx_strand_id
1 'polypeptide(L)'
;MKAKRTASAPAESSPSNPAAPPASLRVLLSHLASLAVMLGVMLKTGESPRIFVYGLFFNYLYRLLTLRGLAALHDSGSARGRRLARALSRPPHPARPPFPIMVGDGADAKPGGFAAYLFVLAVFAWFTFATINVRDHEIATPLRVIADELLLGLLAGGLWWLLDLADRRITLRFGEPLWTNLGYNSLETTLVAVTVLTGGIASAVMESPWPYFLTLIAFKTWFGVWDETKFPRGEHPPEAKMPGAAKTP
;
A
#
# COMPACT_ATOMS: atom_id res chain seq x y z
N MET A 1 -50.30 51.24 -25.86
CA MET A 1 -49.14 51.11 -24.96
C MET A 1 -48.25 49.98 -25.46
N LYS A 2 -46.96 50.28 -25.69
CA LYS A 2 -45.92 49.36 -26.17
C LYS A 2 -45.43 48.48 -25.02
N ALA A 3 -45.22 47.18 -25.25
CA ALA A 3 -44.32 46.37 -24.44
C ALA A 3 -43.43 45.54 -25.36
N LYS A 4 -42.15 45.89 -25.36
CA LYS A 4 -41.05 45.40 -26.19
C LYS A 4 -40.55 44.09 -25.56
N ARG A 5 -40.56 42.98 -26.32
CA ARG A 5 -39.87 41.73 -25.94
C ARG A 5 -38.36 42.02 -25.83
N THR A 6 -37.81 41.97 -24.62
CA THR A 6 -36.37 41.83 -24.40
C THR A 6 -36.02 40.37 -24.43
N ALA A 7 -35.25 39.96 -25.44
CA ALA A 7 -34.62 38.65 -25.51
C ALA A 7 -33.55 38.56 -24.41
N SER A 8 -33.67 37.56 -23.56
CA SER A 8 -32.62 37.18 -22.61
C SER A 8 -31.47 36.56 -23.39
N ALA A 9 -30.28 37.13 -23.26
CA ALA A 9 -29.04 36.59 -23.82
C ALA A 9 -28.75 35.20 -23.22
N PRO A 10 -28.15 34.27 -23.99
CA PRO A 10 -27.71 32.99 -23.46
C PRO A 10 -26.58 33.22 -22.45
N ALA A 11 -26.68 32.55 -21.30
CA ALA A 11 -25.68 32.59 -20.26
C ALA A 11 -24.30 32.21 -20.83
N GLU A 12 -23.30 33.07 -20.59
CA GLU A 12 -21.90 32.76 -20.84
C GLU A 12 -21.53 31.47 -20.11
N SER A 13 -21.15 30.45 -20.90
CA SER A 13 -20.52 29.25 -20.39
C SER A 13 -19.24 29.63 -19.68
N SER A 14 -19.23 29.49 -18.35
CA SER A 14 -18.01 29.58 -17.54
C SER A 14 -16.94 28.64 -18.13
N PRO A 15 -15.66 29.06 -18.18
CA PRO A 15 -14.60 28.20 -18.70
C PRO A 15 -14.55 26.92 -17.88
N SER A 16 -14.72 25.79 -18.56
CA SER A 16 -14.55 24.46 -17.98
C SER A 16 -13.14 24.39 -17.40
N ASN A 17 -13.03 24.37 -16.07
CA ASN A 17 -11.82 23.95 -15.40
C ASN A 17 -11.37 22.61 -16.04
N PRO A 18 -10.09 22.44 -16.42
CA PRO A 18 -9.63 21.17 -16.96
C PRO A 18 -9.98 20.08 -15.96
N ALA A 19 -10.77 19.11 -16.41
CA ALA A 19 -11.21 18.00 -15.58
C ALA A 19 -9.97 17.36 -14.96
N ALA A 20 -9.92 17.32 -13.62
CA ALA A 20 -8.80 16.72 -12.91
C ALA A 20 -8.60 15.28 -13.43
N PRO A 21 -7.35 14.84 -13.65
CA PRO A 21 -7.09 13.51 -14.17
C PRO A 21 -7.75 12.45 -13.27
N PRO A 22 -8.30 11.37 -13.86
CA PRO A 22 -8.93 10.30 -13.11
C PRO A 22 -8.00 9.78 -12.01
N ALA A 23 -8.56 9.40 -10.86
CA ALA A 23 -7.77 9.01 -9.68
C ALA A 23 -6.76 7.89 -9.99
N SER A 24 -7.14 6.92 -10.83
CA SER A 24 -6.25 5.87 -11.33
C SER A 24 -5.06 6.39 -12.13
N LEU A 25 -5.25 7.44 -12.95
CA LEU A 25 -4.17 8.09 -13.69
C LEU A 25 -3.22 8.84 -12.75
N ARG A 26 -3.74 9.52 -11.71
CA ARG A 26 -2.90 10.16 -10.69
C ARG A 26 -2.05 9.15 -9.92
N VAL A 27 -2.65 8.02 -9.53
CA VAL A 27 -1.94 6.92 -8.87
C VAL A 27 -0.89 6.30 -9.80
N LEU A 28 -1.22 6.07 -11.08
CA LEU A 28 -0.26 5.58 -12.06
C LEU A 28 0.93 6.54 -12.20
N LEU A 29 0.66 7.83 -12.42
CA LEU A 29 1.69 8.86 -12.55
C LEU A 29 2.54 8.99 -11.28
N SER A 30 1.97 8.89 -10.08
CA SER A 30 2.76 8.94 -8.85
C SER A 30 3.68 7.72 -8.70
N HIS A 31 3.21 6.53 -9.11
CA HIS A 31 4.04 5.32 -9.11
C HIS A 31 5.14 5.40 -10.17
N LEU A 32 4.83 5.87 -11.37
CA LEU A 32 5.81 6.07 -12.46
C LEU A 32 6.83 7.17 -12.11
N ALA A 33 6.43 8.25 -11.45
CA ALA A 33 7.34 9.30 -11.00
C ALA A 33 8.26 8.80 -9.89
N SER A 34 7.72 8.10 -8.88
CA SER A 34 8.51 7.49 -7.82
C SER A 34 9.52 6.48 -8.39
N LEU A 35 9.07 5.71 -9.40
CA LEU A 35 9.88 4.76 -10.15
C LEU A 35 11.01 5.47 -10.92
N ALA A 36 10.69 6.50 -11.70
CA ALA A 36 11.67 7.23 -12.49
C ALA A 36 12.74 7.89 -11.61
N VAL A 37 12.34 8.42 -10.46
CA VAL A 37 13.27 8.95 -9.45
C VAL A 37 14.16 7.83 -8.90
N MET A 38 13.60 6.68 -8.52
CA MET A 38 14.38 5.54 -8.03
C MET A 38 15.36 5.03 -9.08
N LEU A 39 14.91 4.81 -10.32
CA LEU A 39 15.74 4.34 -11.42
C LEU A 39 16.85 5.35 -11.74
N GLY A 40 16.50 6.64 -11.78
CA GLY A 40 17.44 7.73 -12.02
C GLY A 40 18.50 7.85 -10.92
N VAL A 41 18.11 7.68 -9.66
CA VAL A 41 19.06 7.63 -8.54
C VAL A 41 19.98 6.42 -8.70
N MET A 42 19.44 5.23 -8.92
CA MET A 42 20.24 4.01 -9.11
C MET A 42 21.25 4.12 -10.24
N LEU A 43 20.81 4.58 -11.40
CA LEU A 43 21.67 4.72 -12.57
C LEU A 43 22.78 5.77 -12.34
N LYS A 44 22.47 6.81 -11.56
CA LYS A 44 23.44 7.87 -11.23
C LYS A 44 24.42 7.45 -10.13
N THR A 45 23.97 6.69 -9.14
CA THR A 45 24.79 6.28 -7.98
C THR A 45 25.48 4.93 -8.17
N GLY A 46 25.06 4.14 -9.16
CA GLY A 46 25.53 2.76 -9.36
C GLY A 46 25.01 1.80 -8.29
N GLU A 47 23.99 2.20 -7.51
CA GLU A 47 23.50 1.44 -6.38
C GLU A 47 22.74 0.19 -6.80
N SER A 48 22.88 -0.86 -5.98
CA SER A 48 22.34 -2.18 -6.26
C SER A 48 20.80 -2.23 -6.21
N PRO A 49 20.13 -2.90 -7.17
CA PRO A 49 18.68 -3.14 -7.12
C PRO A 49 18.20 -3.85 -5.86
N ARG A 50 19.11 -4.58 -5.18
CA ARG A 50 18.83 -5.32 -3.93
C ARG A 50 18.33 -4.41 -2.81
N ILE A 51 18.81 -3.17 -2.76
CA ILE A 51 18.40 -2.15 -1.77
C ILE A 51 16.88 -1.95 -1.80
N PHE A 52 16.29 -1.89 -2.98
CA PHE A 52 14.85 -1.68 -3.15
C PHE A 52 14.02 -2.91 -2.84
N VAL A 53 14.57 -4.09 -3.10
CA VAL A 53 13.98 -5.35 -2.66
C VAL A 53 13.93 -5.38 -1.14
N TYR A 54 15.03 -5.12 -0.44
CA TYR A 54 15.04 -5.01 1.02
C TYR A 54 14.11 -3.92 1.53
N GLY A 55 14.08 -2.76 0.87
CA GLY A 55 13.16 -1.67 1.19
C GLY A 55 11.68 -2.07 1.12
N LEU A 56 11.30 -2.99 0.24
CA LEU A 56 9.94 -3.53 0.19
C LEU A 56 9.61 -4.29 1.47
N PHE A 57 10.51 -5.17 1.90
CA PHE A 57 10.34 -5.96 3.13
C PHE A 57 10.24 -5.04 4.34
N PHE A 58 11.11 -4.04 4.45
CA PHE A 58 11.06 -3.09 5.55
C PHE A 58 9.81 -2.21 5.51
N ASN A 59 9.40 -1.70 4.35
CA ASN A 59 8.14 -0.96 4.23
C ASN A 59 6.95 -1.79 4.74
N TYR A 60 6.87 -3.04 4.32
CA TYR A 60 5.79 -3.91 4.74
C TYR A 60 5.88 -4.26 6.25
N LEU A 61 7.08 -4.50 6.79
CA LEU A 61 7.30 -4.65 8.23
C LEU A 61 6.83 -3.42 9.01
N TYR A 62 7.22 -2.22 8.59
CA TYR A 62 6.79 -0.97 9.23
C TYR A 62 5.28 -0.82 9.20
N ARG A 63 4.62 -1.18 8.10
CA ARG A 63 3.16 -1.13 8.00
C ARG A 63 2.46 -2.13 8.92
N LEU A 64 2.96 -3.36 9.02
CA LEU A 64 2.45 -4.35 9.99
C LEU A 64 2.58 -3.82 11.42
N LEU A 65 3.75 -3.32 11.80
CA LEU A 65 3.99 -2.73 13.12
C LEU A 65 3.09 -1.52 13.37
N THR A 66 2.90 -0.68 12.35
CA THR A 66 2.04 0.49 12.44
C THR A 66 0.57 0.11 12.60
N LEU A 67 0.06 -0.91 11.90
CA LEU A 67 -1.30 -1.39 12.09
C LEU A 67 -1.55 -1.79 13.54
N ARG A 68 -0.65 -2.56 14.12
CA ARG A 68 -0.70 -2.95 15.53
C ARG A 68 -0.60 -1.73 16.46
N GLY A 69 0.31 -0.81 16.16
CA GLY A 69 0.53 0.41 16.92
C GLY A 69 -0.68 1.35 16.91
N LEU A 70 -1.30 1.59 15.75
CA LEU A 70 -2.47 2.46 15.61
C LEU A 70 -3.71 1.87 16.27
N ALA A 71 -3.89 0.54 16.20
CA ALA A 71 -4.95 -0.16 16.94
C ALA A 71 -4.77 0.04 18.46
N ALA A 72 -3.57 -0.28 18.99
CA ALA A 72 -3.28 -0.09 20.41
C ALA A 72 -3.40 1.38 20.85
N LEU A 73 -2.96 2.31 20.01
CA LEU A 73 -3.05 3.75 20.28
C LEU A 73 -4.50 4.23 20.34
N HIS A 74 -5.36 3.72 19.46
CA HIS A 74 -6.79 4.03 19.50
C HIS A 74 -7.45 3.44 20.76
N ASP A 75 -7.12 2.20 21.09
CA ASP A 75 -7.71 1.46 22.20
C ASP A 75 -7.21 1.93 23.57
N SER A 76 -6.11 2.69 23.62
CA SER A 76 -5.62 3.37 24.83
C SER A 76 -6.63 4.33 25.48
N GLY A 77 -7.70 4.71 24.77
CA GLY A 77 -8.73 5.59 25.30
C GLY A 77 -8.33 7.08 25.37
N SER A 78 -7.10 7.44 24.96
CA SER A 78 -6.67 8.84 24.93
C SER A 78 -7.26 9.61 23.73
N ALA A 79 -7.72 10.85 23.97
CA ALA A 79 -8.27 11.69 22.89
C ALA A 79 -7.22 11.99 21.80
N ARG A 80 -5.97 12.21 22.22
CA ARG A 80 -4.82 12.43 21.31
C ARG A 80 -4.50 11.16 20.52
N GLY A 81 -4.49 9.99 21.16
CA GLY A 81 -4.23 8.70 20.50
C GLY A 81 -5.29 8.38 19.44
N ARG A 82 -6.57 8.54 19.78
CA ARG A 82 -7.68 8.36 18.80
C ARG A 82 -7.56 9.31 17.61
N ARG A 83 -7.23 10.58 17.84
CA ARG A 83 -7.04 11.57 16.76
C ARG A 83 -5.87 11.18 15.86
N LEU A 84 -4.73 10.81 16.44
CA LEU A 84 -3.56 10.41 15.68
C LEU A 84 -3.82 9.13 14.86
N ALA A 85 -4.46 8.14 15.48
CA ALA A 85 -4.83 6.90 14.81
C ALA A 85 -5.72 7.15 13.59
N ARG A 86 -6.74 8.02 13.72
CA ARG A 86 -7.63 8.40 12.61
C ARG A 86 -6.95 9.26 11.55
N ALA A 87 -5.98 10.08 11.94
CA ALA A 87 -5.23 10.94 11.00
C ALA A 87 -4.28 10.12 10.12
N LEU A 88 -3.66 9.08 10.69
CA LEU A 88 -2.67 8.23 10.00
C LEU A 88 -3.29 7.02 9.28
N SER A 89 -4.56 6.70 9.52
CA SER A 89 -5.27 5.62 8.84
C SER A 89 -6.45 6.13 8.01
N ARG A 90 -6.97 5.25 7.15
CA ARG A 90 -8.24 5.44 6.43
C ARG A 90 -9.23 4.33 6.80
N PRO A 91 -10.54 4.61 6.85
CA PRO A 91 -11.53 3.53 6.92
C PRO A 91 -11.51 2.73 5.60
N PRO A 92 -11.79 1.40 5.64
CA PRO A 92 -11.95 0.61 4.42
C PRO A 92 -13.16 1.09 3.62
N HIS A 93 -13.09 0.97 2.29
CA HIS A 93 -14.24 1.16 1.43
C HIS A 93 -15.39 0.22 1.85
N PRO A 94 -16.66 0.66 1.91
CA PRO A 94 -17.77 -0.15 2.43
C PRO A 94 -17.92 -1.51 1.71
N ALA A 95 -17.69 -1.53 0.40
CA ALA A 95 -17.78 -2.72 -0.44
C ALA A 95 -16.51 -3.60 -0.47
N ARG A 96 -15.41 -3.21 0.21
CA ARG A 96 -14.18 -3.99 0.22
C ARG A 96 -14.26 -5.03 1.33
N PRO A 97 -14.28 -6.34 1.03
CA PRO A 97 -14.16 -7.36 2.06
C PRO A 97 -12.71 -7.48 2.56
N PRO A 98 -12.49 -7.89 3.82
CA PRO A 98 -11.16 -8.24 4.30
C PRO A 98 -10.75 -9.61 3.76
N PHE A 99 -9.47 -9.76 3.39
CA PHE A 99 -8.91 -11.03 2.92
C PHE A 99 -7.75 -11.45 3.83
N PRO A 100 -8.03 -11.95 5.05
CA PRO A 100 -6.96 -12.34 5.95
C PRO A 100 -6.22 -13.58 5.45
N ILE A 101 -4.94 -13.68 5.80
CA ILE A 101 -4.21 -14.96 5.70
C ILE A 101 -4.94 -15.99 6.55
N MET A 102 -5.28 -17.14 6.00
CA MET A 102 -5.93 -18.23 6.72
C MET A 102 -4.88 -19.21 7.25
N VAL A 103 -5.07 -19.71 8.48
CA VAL A 103 -4.19 -20.65 9.17
C VAL A 103 -4.98 -21.89 9.56
N GLY A 104 -4.41 -23.07 9.30
CA GLY A 104 -5.07 -24.36 9.46
C GLY A 104 -5.54 -24.93 8.13
N ASP A 105 -6.14 -26.12 8.18
CA ASP A 105 -6.47 -26.90 6.98
C ASP A 105 -7.98 -26.93 6.71
N GLY A 106 -8.32 -26.86 5.42
CA GLY A 106 -9.68 -27.10 4.93
C GLY A 106 -10.74 -26.17 5.52
N ALA A 107 -11.88 -26.76 5.93
CA ALA A 107 -13.05 -26.03 6.41
C ALA A 107 -12.84 -25.35 7.77
N ASP A 108 -11.83 -25.78 8.55
CA ASP A 108 -11.57 -25.29 9.90
C ASP A 108 -10.53 -24.16 9.94
N ALA A 109 -10.07 -23.70 8.77
CA ALA A 109 -9.08 -22.63 8.67
C ALA A 109 -9.61 -21.34 9.32
N LYS A 110 -8.79 -20.72 10.16
CA LYS A 110 -9.13 -19.47 10.88
C LYS A 110 -8.29 -18.31 10.39
N PRO A 111 -8.79 -17.06 10.47
CA PRO A 111 -7.99 -15.89 10.19
C PRO A 111 -6.72 -15.84 11.07
N GLY A 112 -5.57 -15.73 10.42
CA GLY A 112 -4.28 -15.57 11.06
C GLY A 112 -4.16 -14.21 11.74
N GLY A 113 -3.62 -14.22 12.96
CA GLY A 113 -3.26 -13.00 13.68
C GLY A 113 -1.94 -12.40 13.18
N PHE A 114 -1.47 -11.36 13.88
CA PHE A 114 -0.23 -10.65 13.57
C PHE A 114 1.00 -11.56 13.37
N ALA A 115 1.12 -12.62 14.17
CA ALA A 115 2.23 -13.57 14.07
C ALA A 115 2.26 -14.32 12.73
N ALA A 116 1.09 -14.64 12.16
CA ALA A 116 1.02 -15.31 10.85
C ALA A 116 1.58 -14.41 9.74
N TYR A 117 1.29 -13.11 9.79
CA TYR A 117 1.79 -12.14 8.82
C TYR A 117 3.31 -11.93 8.95
N LEU A 118 3.83 -11.87 10.18
CA LEU A 118 5.27 -11.83 10.41
C LEU A 118 5.97 -13.10 9.95
N PHE A 119 5.37 -14.27 10.18
CA PHE A 119 5.91 -15.54 9.72
C PHE A 119 6.00 -15.59 8.20
N VAL A 120 4.90 -15.24 7.49
CA VAL A 120 4.89 -15.16 6.03
C VAL A 120 5.94 -14.18 5.51
N LEU A 121 6.08 -13.02 6.17
CA LEU A 121 7.11 -12.06 5.81
C LEU A 121 8.53 -12.62 5.99
N ALA A 122 8.80 -13.29 7.10
CA ALA A 122 10.10 -13.91 7.38
C ALA A 122 10.44 -15.02 6.38
N VAL A 123 9.47 -15.86 6.02
CA VAL A 123 9.62 -16.91 5.00
C VAL A 123 9.98 -16.30 3.65
N PHE A 124 9.25 -15.27 3.20
CA PHE A 124 9.56 -14.61 1.93
C PHE A 124 10.88 -13.85 1.97
N ALA A 125 11.24 -13.25 3.11
CA ALA A 125 12.53 -12.59 3.27
C ALA A 125 13.69 -13.60 3.16
N TRP A 126 13.54 -14.78 3.76
CA TRP A 126 14.50 -15.87 3.65
C TRP A 126 14.66 -16.35 2.20
N PHE A 127 13.55 -16.65 1.50
CA PHE A 127 13.60 -17.06 0.09
C PHE A 127 14.26 -16.02 -0.81
N THR A 128 14.00 -14.74 -0.53
CA THR A 128 14.60 -13.62 -1.26
C THR A 128 16.09 -13.55 -1.00
N PHE A 129 16.49 -13.62 0.27
CA PHE A 129 17.89 -13.63 0.66
C PHE A 129 18.65 -14.77 -0.03
N ALA A 130 18.11 -16.00 0.02
CA ALA A 130 18.69 -17.16 -0.61
C ALA A 130 18.84 -16.96 -2.13
N THR A 131 17.77 -16.56 -2.81
CA THR A 131 17.79 -16.36 -4.27
C THR A 131 18.79 -15.29 -4.72
N ILE A 132 18.96 -14.24 -3.92
CA ILE A 132 19.78 -13.08 -4.30
C ILE A 132 21.24 -13.23 -3.86
N ASN A 133 21.51 -13.90 -2.75
CA ASN A 133 22.84 -13.92 -2.13
C ASN A 133 23.50 -15.30 -2.09
N VAL A 134 22.78 -16.38 -2.38
CA VAL A 134 23.35 -17.74 -2.37
C VAL A 134 23.59 -18.23 -3.79
N ARG A 135 24.81 -18.73 -4.04
CA ARG A 135 25.24 -19.41 -5.26
C ARG A 135 26.10 -20.61 -4.85
N ASP A 136 25.92 -21.75 -5.50
CA ASP A 136 26.75 -22.95 -5.27
C ASP A 136 26.85 -23.36 -3.78
N HIS A 137 25.75 -23.18 -3.03
CA HIS A 137 25.64 -23.42 -1.58
C HIS A 137 26.46 -22.48 -0.68
N GLU A 138 27.04 -21.42 -1.23
CA GLU A 138 27.78 -20.40 -0.51
C GLU A 138 27.12 -19.02 -0.63
N ILE A 139 27.41 -18.14 0.34
CA ILE A 139 26.96 -16.75 0.26
C ILE A 139 27.90 -16.01 -0.69
N ALA A 140 27.44 -15.79 -1.92
CA ALA A 140 28.19 -15.14 -2.99
C ALA A 140 28.46 -13.65 -2.72
N THR A 141 27.57 -12.99 -1.98
CA THR A 141 27.72 -11.56 -1.65
C THR A 141 28.48 -11.38 -0.33
N PRO A 142 29.52 -10.55 -0.26
CA PRO A 142 30.20 -10.27 0.99
C PRO A 142 29.24 -9.72 2.06
N LEU A 143 29.31 -10.25 3.29
CA LEU A 143 28.39 -9.88 4.38
C LEU A 143 28.34 -8.36 4.65
N ARG A 144 29.46 -7.66 4.48
CA ARG A 144 29.51 -6.19 4.64
C ARG A 144 28.65 -5.48 3.59
N VAL A 145 28.71 -5.92 2.34
CA VAL A 145 27.87 -5.37 1.25
C VAL A 145 26.40 -5.65 1.55
N ILE A 146 26.07 -6.87 2.00
CA ILE A 146 24.70 -7.21 2.41
C ILE A 146 24.24 -6.28 3.54
N ALA A 147 25.07 -6.04 4.56
CA ALA A 147 24.72 -5.18 5.68
C ALA A 147 24.49 -3.71 5.25
N ASP A 148 25.35 -3.18 4.39
CA ASP A 148 25.23 -1.82 3.85
C ASP A 148 23.95 -1.71 2.99
N GLU A 149 23.67 -2.68 2.12
CA GLU A 149 22.45 -2.71 1.32
C GLU A 149 21.19 -2.89 2.16
N LEU A 150 21.25 -3.68 3.24
CA LEU A 150 20.14 -3.83 4.20
C LEU A 150 19.88 -2.52 4.94
N LEU A 151 20.92 -1.79 5.34
CA LEU A 151 20.78 -0.48 5.97
C LEU A 151 20.17 0.54 5.00
N LEU A 152 20.65 0.60 3.77
CA LEU A 152 20.05 1.44 2.73
C LEU A 152 18.62 1.02 2.43
N GLY A 153 18.33 -0.28 2.41
CA GLY A 153 16.99 -0.83 2.27
C GLY A 153 16.08 -0.43 3.42
N LEU A 154 16.58 -0.47 4.66
CA LEU A 154 15.86 -0.03 5.85
C LEU A 154 15.42 1.44 5.73
N LEU A 155 16.32 2.30 5.25
CA LEU A 155 16.06 3.73 5.02
C LEU A 155 15.08 3.93 3.86
N ALA A 156 15.27 3.24 2.73
CA ALA A 156 14.37 3.31 1.59
C ALA A 156 12.94 2.85 1.95
N GLY A 157 12.83 1.74 2.68
CA GLY A 157 11.57 1.25 3.22
C GLY A 157 10.92 2.22 4.20
N GLY A 158 11.73 2.91 5.02
CA GLY A 158 11.25 3.94 5.94
C GLY A 158 10.68 5.16 5.20
N LEU A 159 11.34 5.59 4.12
CA LEU A 159 10.84 6.67 3.28
C LEU A 159 9.52 6.29 2.60
N TRP A 160 9.41 5.08 2.04
CA TRP A 160 8.14 4.62 1.47
C TRP A 160 7.04 4.50 2.51
N TRP A 161 7.37 4.06 3.71
CA TRP A 161 6.42 4.00 4.81
C TRP A 161 5.91 5.39 5.20
N LEU A 162 6.79 6.39 5.28
CA LEU A 162 6.38 7.79 5.54
C LEU A 162 5.45 8.33 4.45
N LEU A 163 5.72 8.01 3.18
CA LEU A 163 4.83 8.36 2.07
C LEU A 163 3.48 7.63 2.18
N ASP A 164 3.49 6.34 2.52
CA ASP A 164 2.27 5.55 2.74
C ASP A 164 1.42 6.11 3.91
N LEU A 165 2.07 6.66 4.94
CA LEU A 165 1.40 7.36 6.05
C LEU A 165 0.82 8.71 5.62
N ALA A 166 1.58 9.52 4.89
CA ALA A 166 1.12 10.81 4.39
C ALA A 166 -0.09 10.65 3.45
N ASP A 167 -0.06 9.61 2.62
CA ASP A 167 -1.16 9.21 1.72
C ASP A 167 -2.31 8.48 2.44
N ARG A 168 -2.19 8.21 3.75
CA ARG A 168 -3.15 7.45 4.57
C ARG A 168 -3.51 6.09 3.97
N ARG A 169 -2.52 5.36 3.43
CA ARG A 169 -2.72 4.04 2.78
C ARG A 169 -3.02 2.92 3.77
N ILE A 170 -2.70 3.11 5.05
CA ILE A 170 -3.02 2.14 6.10
C ILE A 170 -4.52 2.13 6.35
N THR A 171 -5.15 1.00 6.06
CA THR A 171 -6.60 0.85 6.19
C THR A 171 -6.94 0.27 7.55
N LEU A 172 -7.79 0.94 8.32
CA LEU A 172 -8.17 0.50 9.66
C LEU A 172 -9.64 0.83 9.95
N ARG A 173 -10.41 -0.19 10.33
CA ARG A 173 -11.74 -0.06 10.93
C ARG A 173 -11.61 -0.27 12.44
N PHE A 174 -11.82 0.80 13.19
CA PHE A 174 -11.77 0.78 14.64
C PHE A 174 -12.94 -0.03 15.21
N GLY A 175 -12.70 -0.79 16.27
CA GLY A 175 -13.70 -1.68 16.89
C GLY A 175 -13.77 -3.08 16.28
N GLU A 176 -13.09 -3.31 15.14
CA GLU A 176 -12.94 -4.65 14.57
C GLU A 176 -11.71 -5.38 15.13
N PRO A 177 -11.71 -6.72 15.15
CA PRO A 177 -10.52 -7.50 15.47
C PRO A 177 -9.30 -7.16 14.59
N LEU A 178 -8.10 -7.34 15.15
CA LEU A 178 -6.85 -7.05 14.42
C LEU A 178 -6.71 -7.88 13.14
N TRP A 179 -7.18 -9.14 13.11
CA TRP A 179 -7.10 -9.98 11.92
C TRP A 179 -7.95 -9.44 10.76
N THR A 180 -9.08 -8.77 11.04
CA THR A 180 -9.91 -8.08 10.04
C THR A 180 -9.13 -6.92 9.43
N ASN A 181 -8.48 -6.12 10.28
CA ASN A 181 -7.65 -4.98 9.85
C ASN A 181 -6.41 -5.43 9.07
N LEU A 182 -5.78 -6.53 9.48
CA LEU A 182 -4.72 -7.17 8.70
C LEU A 182 -5.24 -7.63 7.33
N GLY A 183 -6.44 -8.20 7.26
CA GLY A 183 -7.09 -8.60 6.01
C GLY A 183 -7.42 -7.45 5.05
N TYR A 184 -7.59 -6.22 5.54
CA TYR A 184 -7.71 -5.04 4.66
C TYR A 184 -6.37 -4.58 4.07
N ASN A 185 -5.25 -5.01 4.67
CA ASN A 185 -3.88 -4.65 4.27
C ASN A 185 -3.08 -5.89 3.86
N SER A 186 -3.75 -6.98 3.50
CA SER A 186 -3.10 -8.22 3.03
C SER A 186 -2.66 -8.12 1.57
N LEU A 187 -3.07 -7.07 0.86
CA LEU A 187 -2.66 -6.78 -0.50
C LEU A 187 -1.12 -6.66 -0.59
N GLU A 188 -0.51 -6.02 0.40
CA GLU A 188 0.94 -5.92 0.52
C GLU A 188 1.60 -7.29 0.73
N THR A 189 0.94 -8.21 1.45
CA THR A 189 1.40 -9.60 1.56
C THR A 189 1.39 -10.29 0.19
N THR A 190 0.30 -10.15 -0.57
CA THR A 190 0.19 -10.72 -1.92
C THR A 190 1.25 -10.15 -2.84
N LEU A 191 1.49 -8.84 -2.77
CA LEU A 191 2.49 -8.17 -3.58
C LEU A 191 3.89 -8.69 -3.26
N VAL A 192 4.25 -8.82 -1.97
CA VAL A 192 5.51 -9.45 -1.55
C VAL A 192 5.60 -10.88 -2.09
N ALA A 193 4.58 -11.72 -1.86
CA ALA A 193 4.57 -13.11 -2.29
C ALA A 193 4.78 -13.26 -3.79
N VAL A 194 4.00 -12.53 -4.59
CA VAL A 194 4.10 -12.59 -6.05
C VAL A 194 5.45 -12.07 -6.52
N THR A 195 5.94 -10.96 -5.97
CA THR A 195 7.27 -10.41 -6.29
C THR A 195 8.36 -11.43 -6.00
N VAL A 196 8.31 -12.12 -4.85
CA VAL A 196 9.30 -13.13 -4.48
C VAL A 196 9.28 -14.30 -5.45
N LEU A 197 8.10 -14.83 -5.76
CA LEU A 197 7.98 -16.02 -6.58
C LEU A 197 8.40 -15.74 -8.02
N THR A 198 7.84 -14.70 -8.63
CA THR A 198 8.09 -14.39 -10.05
C THR A 198 9.45 -13.71 -10.25
N GLY A 199 9.79 -12.75 -9.40
CA GLY A 199 11.06 -12.07 -9.39
C GLY A 199 12.22 -12.99 -9.02
N GLY A 200 12.00 -13.90 -8.07
CA GLY A 200 12.99 -14.90 -7.65
C GLY A 200 13.30 -15.90 -8.75
N ILE A 201 12.28 -16.50 -9.39
CA ILE A 201 12.47 -17.42 -10.52
C ILE A 201 13.25 -16.74 -11.65
N ALA A 202 12.82 -15.54 -12.06
CA ALA A 202 13.49 -14.82 -13.14
C ALA A 202 14.92 -14.40 -12.77
N SER A 203 15.16 -14.03 -11.50
CA SER A 203 16.50 -13.67 -11.02
C SER A 203 17.44 -14.87 -10.95
N ALA A 204 16.93 -16.06 -10.63
CA ALA A 204 17.69 -17.29 -10.66
C ALA A 204 18.09 -17.68 -12.09
N VAL A 205 17.17 -17.56 -13.06
CA VAL A 205 17.43 -17.85 -14.48
C VAL A 205 18.42 -16.86 -15.10
N MET A 206 18.31 -15.58 -14.77
CA MET A 206 19.11 -14.51 -15.36
C MET A 206 20.36 -14.15 -14.55
N GLU A 207 20.59 -14.84 -13.43
CA GLU A 207 21.66 -14.56 -12.46
C GLU A 207 21.77 -13.07 -12.07
N SER A 208 20.63 -12.38 -12.01
CA SER A 208 20.57 -10.93 -11.90
C SER A 208 19.46 -10.51 -10.93
N PRO A 209 19.63 -9.48 -10.09
CA PRO A 209 18.57 -8.98 -9.21
C PRO A 209 17.53 -8.09 -9.92
N TRP A 210 17.79 -7.71 -11.18
CA TRP A 210 16.91 -6.83 -11.95
C TRP A 210 15.50 -7.36 -12.15
N PRO A 211 15.28 -8.65 -12.47
CA PRO A 211 13.94 -9.19 -12.63
C PRO A 211 13.13 -9.02 -11.34
N TYR A 212 13.73 -9.24 -10.17
CA TYR A 212 13.08 -9.02 -8.88
C TYR A 212 12.53 -7.60 -8.74
N PHE A 213 13.37 -6.62 -9.08
CA PHE A 213 13.01 -5.22 -9.03
C PHE A 213 11.93 -4.85 -10.06
N LEU A 214 12.06 -5.31 -11.31
CA LEU A 214 11.07 -5.05 -12.36
C LEU A 214 9.71 -5.65 -12.00
N THR A 215 9.70 -6.84 -11.42
CA THR A 215 8.47 -7.50 -11.01
C THR A 215 7.80 -6.76 -9.85
N LEU A 216 8.57 -6.32 -8.86
CA LEU A 216 8.09 -5.45 -7.79
C LEU A 216 7.37 -4.22 -8.36
N ILE A 217 8.00 -3.54 -9.32
CA ILE A 217 7.45 -2.34 -9.94
C ILE A 217 6.16 -2.64 -10.69
N ALA A 218 6.17 -3.68 -11.52
CA ALA A 218 5.02 -4.07 -12.32
C ALA A 218 3.81 -4.36 -11.44
N PHE A 219 3.98 -5.18 -10.39
CA PHE A 219 2.89 -5.52 -9.49
C PHE A 219 2.46 -4.34 -8.62
N LYS A 220 3.38 -3.56 -8.05
CA LYS A 220 3.02 -2.38 -7.25
C LYS A 220 2.21 -1.37 -8.05
N THR A 221 2.58 -1.15 -9.31
CA THR A 221 1.87 -0.24 -10.22
C THR A 221 0.51 -0.80 -10.61
N TRP A 222 0.47 -2.06 -11.07
CA TRP A 222 -0.77 -2.70 -11.49
C TRP A 222 -1.79 -2.79 -10.34
N PHE A 223 -1.35 -3.22 -9.15
CA PHE A 223 -2.21 -3.29 -7.97
C PHE A 223 -2.68 -1.92 -7.49
N GLY A 224 -1.80 -0.90 -7.50
CA GLY A 224 -2.21 0.46 -7.13
C GLY A 224 -3.33 0.99 -8.04
N VAL A 225 -3.23 0.72 -9.35
CA VAL A 225 -4.27 1.08 -10.33
C VAL A 225 -5.53 0.23 -10.13
N TRP A 226 -5.39 -1.08 -9.93
CA TRP A 226 -6.52 -1.98 -9.70
C TRP A 226 -7.30 -1.61 -8.44
N ASP A 227 -6.63 -1.34 -7.32
CA ASP A 227 -7.28 -0.95 -6.06
C ASP A 227 -8.05 0.36 -6.22
N GLU A 228 -7.47 1.36 -6.91
CA GLU A 228 -8.14 2.64 -7.14
C GLU A 228 -9.34 2.53 -8.09
N THR A 229 -9.26 1.64 -9.09
CA THR A 229 -10.36 1.43 -10.04
C THR A 229 -11.51 0.64 -9.44
N LYS A 230 -11.23 -0.30 -8.53
CA LYS A 230 -12.26 -1.10 -7.85
C LYS A 230 -12.83 -0.43 -6.61
N PHE A 231 -12.01 0.33 -5.90
CA PHE A 231 -12.35 0.96 -4.61
C PHE A 231 -11.85 2.42 -4.60
N PRO A 232 -12.46 3.31 -5.40
CA PRO A 232 -12.02 4.69 -5.52
C PRO A 232 -12.02 5.38 -4.15
N ARG A 233 -10.97 6.17 -3.88
CA ARG A 233 -10.77 6.82 -2.58
C ARG A 233 -11.69 8.03 -2.33
N GLY A 234 -12.66 8.27 -3.21
CA GLY A 234 -13.42 9.51 -3.30
C GLY A 234 -14.91 9.30 -3.51
N GLU A 235 -15.57 8.61 -2.58
CA GLU A 235 -16.96 8.92 -2.26
C GLU A 235 -17.06 9.01 -0.74
N HIS A 236 -17.34 10.22 -0.23
CA HIS A 236 -18.01 10.31 1.05
C HIS A 236 -19.26 9.42 0.93
N PRO A 237 -19.54 8.51 1.88
CA PRO A 237 -20.89 7.95 1.92
C PRO A 237 -21.85 9.16 1.95
N PRO A 238 -22.91 9.19 1.13
CA PRO A 238 -23.96 10.18 1.35
C PRO A 238 -24.31 10.06 2.82
N GLU A 239 -24.28 11.18 3.53
CA GLU A 239 -24.73 11.24 4.92
C GLU A 239 -25.99 10.39 5.00
N ALA A 240 -25.92 9.28 5.73
CA ALA A 240 -27.11 8.49 5.98
C ALA A 240 -28.06 9.48 6.65
N LYS A 241 -29.08 9.92 5.91
CA LYS A 241 -30.14 10.77 6.44
C LYS A 241 -30.60 10.06 7.69
N MET A 242 -30.25 10.59 8.86
CA MET A 242 -30.80 10.08 10.09
C MET A 242 -32.33 10.14 9.91
N PRO A 243 -33.04 9.02 10.08
CA PRO A 243 -34.50 9.06 10.04
C PRO A 243 -34.93 10.10 11.07
N GLY A 244 -35.79 11.02 10.61
CA GLY A 244 -36.12 12.24 11.31
C GLY A 244 -36.40 11.98 12.79
N ALA A 245 -35.80 12.81 13.64
CA ALA A 245 -36.22 12.94 15.02
C ALA A 245 -37.73 13.19 15.00
N ALA A 246 -38.49 12.16 15.39
CA ALA A 246 -39.90 12.28 15.65
C ALA A 246 -40.05 13.37 16.70
N LYS A 247 -40.67 14.49 16.32
CA LYS A 247 -41.23 15.42 17.29
C LYS A 247 -42.32 14.65 18.02
N THR A 248 -42.03 14.23 19.24
CA THR A 248 -43.09 13.84 20.18
C THR A 248 -43.87 15.09 20.58
N PRO A 249 -45.21 15.01 20.66
CA PRO A 249 -46.09 16.12 21.01
C PRO A 249 -45.90 16.59 22.46
#